data_AF-A0A5B8KUI0-F1
#
_entry.id   AF-A0A5B8KUI0-F1
#
_cell.length_a   1.000
_cell.length_b   1.000
_cell.length_c   1.000
_cell.angle_alpha   90.00
_cell.angle_beta   90.00
_cell.angle_gamma   90.00
#
_symmetry.space_group_name_H-M   'P 1'
#
loop_
_entity.id
_entity.type
_entity.pdbx_description
1 polymer ?
#
loop_
_entity_poly.entity_id
_entity_poly.type
_entity_poly.pdbx_seq_one_letter_code
_entity_poly.pdbx_strand_id
1 'polypeptide(L)' 'MADFVAAVGLVLVIEGVIYGGFPGFARRLAAEMQDTPEHVLRYGGLAAVAAGVAIVWLVRG' A
#
# COMPACT_ATOMS: atom_id res chain seq x y z
N MET A 1 -2.35 11.13 18.34
CA MET A 1 -2.74 11.97 17.17
C MET A 1 -1.56 12.19 16.23
N ALA A 2 -0.38 12.56 16.73
CA ALA A 2 0.82 12.75 15.89
C ALA A 2 1.18 11.51 15.04
N ASP A 3 1.12 10.29 15.60
CA ASP A 3 1.46 9.06 14.87
C ASP A 3 0.53 8.78 13.67
N PHE A 4 -0.75 9.14 13.79
CA PHE A 4 -1.71 8.96 12.70
C PHE A 4 -1.40 9.92 11.56
N VAL A 5 -1.12 11.19 11.87
CA VAL A 5 -0.73 12.19 10.87
C VAL A 5 0.59 11.80 10.21
N ALA A 6 1.56 11.29 10.98
CA ALA A 6 2.82 10.78 10.45
C ALA A 6 2.62 9.57 9.52
N ALA A 7 1.76 8.62 9.90
CA ALA A 7 1.43 7.46 9.07
C ALA A 7 0.77 7.89 7.74
N VAL A 8 -0.19 8.81 7.79
CA VAL A 8 -0.80 9.38 6.58
C VAL A 8 0.23 10.09 5.71
N GLY A 9 1.11 10.91 6.32
CA GLY A 9 2.20 11.58 5.61
C GLY A 9 3.15 10.60 4.93
N LEU A 10 3.51 9.50 5.60
CA LEU A 10 4.39 8.47 5.05
C LEU A 10 3.75 7.76 3.84
N VAL A 11 2.46 7.44 3.90
CA VAL A 11 1.72 6.87 2.74
C VAL A 11 1.79 7.83 1.56
N LEU A 12 1.56 9.13 1.77
CA LEU A 12 1.62 10.12 0.69
C LEU A 12 3.03 10.24 0.08
N VAL A 13 4.08 10.18 0.90
CA VAL A 13 5.47 10.18 0.41
C VAL A 13 5.73 8.93 -0.44
N ILE A 14 5.31 7.75 0.02
CA ILE A 14 5.50 6.49 -0.72
C ILE A 14 4.75 6.53 -2.06
N GLU A 15 3.47 6.91 -2.06
CA GLU A 15 2.67 7.06 -3.28
C GLU A 15 3.30 8.09 -4.24
N GLY A 16 3.75 9.24 -3.71
CA GLY A 16 4.42 10.28 -4.50
C GLY A 16 5.73 9.80 -5.15
N VAL A 17 6.52 8.99 -4.44
CA VAL A 17 7.74 8.39 -5.00
C VAL A 17 7.41 7.38 -6.11
N ILE A 18 6.37 6.56 -5.92
CA ILE A 18 5.97 5.57 -6.93
C ILE A 18 5.47 6.26 -8.20
N TYR A 19 4.53 7.20 -8.08
CA TYR A 19 3.96 7.86 -9.26
C TYR A 19 4.87 8.91 -9.88
N GLY A 20 5.55 9.70 -9.05
CA GLY A 20 6.42 10.79 -9.49
C GLY A 20 7.83 10.35 -9.87
N GLY A 21 8.41 9.40 -9.14
CA GLY A 21 9.75 8.87 -9.40
C GLY A 21 9.76 7.75 -10.46
N PHE A 22 8.74 6.89 -10.46
CA PHE A 22 8.70 5.71 -11.35
C PHE A 22 7.34 5.56 -12.05
N PRO A 23 6.93 6.52 -12.90
CA PRO A 23 5.61 6.50 -13.54
C PRO A 23 5.38 5.29 -14.46
N GLY A 24 6.44 4.68 -14.99
CA GLY A 24 6.35 3.44 -15.77
C GLY A 24 5.97 2.22 -14.93
N PHE A 25 6.49 2.14 -13.70
CA PHE A 25 6.16 1.07 -12.76
C PHE A 25 4.70 1.17 -12.31
N ALA A 26 4.24 2.38 -11.99
CA ALA A 26 2.84 2.61 -11.63
C ALA A 26 1.86 2.22 -12.74
N ARG A 27 2.16 2.58 -14.01
CA ARG A 27 1.34 2.18 -15.16
C ARG A 27 1.30 0.67 -15.36
N ARG A 28 2.44 -0.01 -15.19
CA ARG A 28 2.51 -1.46 -15.30
C ARG A 28 1.67 -2.15 -14.23
N LEU A 29 1.78 -1.73 -12.97
CA LEU A 29 0.95 -2.23 -11.87
C LEU A 29 -0.54 -2.04 -12.16
N ALA A 30 -0.94 -0.86 -12.64
CA ALA A 30 -2.33 -0.59 -13.00
C ALA A 30 -2.83 -1.53 -14.12
N ALA A 31 -1.99 -1.83 -15.12
CA ALA A 31 -2.34 -2.78 -16.18
C ALA A 31 -2.44 -4.22 -15.65
N GLU A 32 -1.53 -4.67 -14.78
CA GLU A 32 -1.59 -5.99 -14.14
C GLU A 32 -2.84 -6.13 -13.24
N MET A 33 -3.26 -5.06 -12.56
CA MET A 33 -4.48 -5.05 -11.74
C MET A 33 -5.76 -5.21 -12.58
N GLN A 34 -5.77 -4.76 -13.84
CA GLN A 34 -6.94 -4.93 -14.72
C GLN A 34 -7.16 -6.37 -15.15
N ASP A 35 -6.08 -7.13 -15.29
CA ASP A 35 -6.13 -8.54 -15.72
C ASP A 35 -6.21 -9.52 -14.52
N THR A 36 -6.02 -9.00 -13.30
CA THR A 36 -6.08 -9.79 -12.08
C THR A 36 -7.54 -10.00 -11.63
N PRO A 37 -7.99 -11.25 -11.38
CA PRO A 37 -9.32 -11.51 -10.87
C PRO A 37 -9.60 -10.80 -9.53
N GLU A 38 -10.81 -10.25 -9.38
CA GLU A 38 -11.19 -9.45 -8.20
C GLU A 38 -11.00 -10.19 -6.86
N HIS A 39 -11.23 -11.51 -6.84
CA HIS A 39 -11.02 -12.32 -5.63
C HIS A 39 -9.55 -12.34 -5.19
N VAL A 40 -8.60 -12.41 -6.14
CA VAL A 40 -7.16 -12.39 -5.84
C VAL A 40 -6.77 -11.04 -5.26
N LEU A 41 -7.26 -9.96 -5.87
CA LEU A 41 -6.99 -8.60 -5.41
C LEU A 41 -7.55 -8.37 -4.00
N ARG A 42 -8.74 -8.89 -3.73
CA ARG A 42 -9.42 -8.78 -2.44
C ARG A 42 -8.71 -9.57 -1.33
N TYR A 43 -8.33 -10.83 -1.60
CA TYR A 43 -7.59 -11.63 -0.62
C TYR A 43 -6.17 -11.10 -0.40
N GLY A 44 -5.49 -10.66 -1.46
CA GLY A 44 -4.18 -10.01 -1.35
C GLY A 44 -4.24 -8.72 -0.54
N GLY A 45 -5.25 -7.87 -0.78
CA GLY A 45 -5.47 -6.66 0.00
C GLY A 45 -5.77 -6.96 1.48
N LEU A 46 -6.63 -7.92 1.78
CA LEU A 46 -6.92 -8.35 3.15
C LEU A 46 -5.67 -8.88 3.87
N ALA A 47 -4.85 -9.68 3.19
CA ALA A 47 -3.58 -10.18 3.72
C ALA A 47 -2.60 -9.04 4.01
N ALA A 48 -2.50 -8.05 3.10
CA ALA A 48 -1.66 -6.88 3.29
C ALA A 48 -2.13 -6.03 4.49
N VAL A 49 -3.43 -5.83 4.65
CA VAL A 49 -4.02 -5.14 5.82
C VAL A 49 -3.67 -5.88 7.11
N ALA A 50 -3.88 -7.20 7.15
CA ALA A 50 -3.57 -8.00 8.33
C ALA A 50 -2.07 -7.94 8.69
N ALA A 51 -1.19 -8.04 7.71
CA ALA A 51 0.26 -7.91 7.90
C ALA A 51 0.65 -6.51 8.40
N GLY A 52 0.07 -5.45 7.82
CA GLY A 52 0.31 -4.07 8.24
C GLY A 52 -0.09 -3.83 9.70
N VAL A 53 -1.25 -4.34 10.12
CA VAL A 53 -1.71 -4.26 11.51
C VAL A 53 -0.77 -5.06 12.43
N ALA A 54 -0.35 -6.27 12.04
CA ALA A 54 0.57 -7.08 12.81
C ALA A 54 1.93 -6.39 13.01
N ILE A 55 2.49 -5.76 11.97
CA ILE A 55 3.75 -5.01 12.06
C ILE A 55 3.59 -3.81 13.01
N VAL A 56 2.53 -3.01 12.85
CA VAL A 56 2.28 -1.87 13.73
C VAL A 56 2.12 -2.32 15.18
N TRP A 57 1.44 -3.45 15.41
CA TRP A 57 1.28 -4.03 16.74
C TRP A 57 2.61 -4.52 17.32
N LEU A 58 3.49 -5.15 16.53
CA LEU A 58 4.81 -5.59 17.02
C LEU A 58 5.77 -4.43 17.33
N VAL A 59 5.66 -3.31 16.61
CA VAL A 59 6.54 -2.15 16.80
C VAL A 59 6.06 -1.23 17.93
N ARG A 60 4.74 -1.17 18.17
CA ARG A 60 4.12 -0.25 19.17
C ARG A 60 3.52 -0.96 20.39
N GLY A 61 3.38 -2.28 20.36
CA GLY A 61 2.95 -3.12 21.48
C GLY A 61 4.11 -3.49 22.38
#